data_AF-A0A3B4BYY3-F1
#
_entry.id   AF-A0A3B4BYY3-F1
#
_cell.length_a   1.000
_cell.length_b   1.000
_cell.length_c   1.000
_cell.angle_alpha   90.00
_cell.angle_beta   90.00
_cell.angle_gamma   90.00
#
_symmetry.space_group_name_H-M   'P 1'
#
loop_
_entity.id
_entity.type
_entity.pdbx_description
1 polymer ?
#
loop_
_entity_poly.entity_id
_entity_poly.type
_entity_poly.pdbx_seq_one_letter_code
_entity_poly.pdbx_strand_id
1 'polypeptide(L)'
;MWNDIPKELYNEKIINTTMRRYYRLTAVCLGLLCVILLAAITVLWIKFNNLTTEKDQIQTSYTNLTIERDQLQTKTLKNQMEQKQSCFRDSFYYISTEKKSWTESRKDCKERGADLVIINSREEQLISKAFGSSEAWIGLTDTEEEGVWKWVDNSRLTTKFWWKGEPNDHGGNEDCAITGYKGAGSERLSTWADYPCNHPVVGICEKRI
;
A
#
# COMPACT_ATOMS: atom_id res chain seq x y z
N MET A 1 52.88 -97.06 -18.52
CA MET A 1 52.45 -96.35 -17.30
C MET A 1 51.76 -95.06 -17.73
N TRP A 2 50.50 -95.16 -18.18
CA TRP A 2 49.63 -94.01 -18.38
C TRP A 2 48.64 -94.06 -17.23
N ASN A 3 48.74 -93.11 -16.30
CA ASN A 3 47.82 -92.99 -15.18
C ASN A 3 46.55 -92.33 -15.69
N ASP A 4 45.45 -93.08 -15.69
CA ASP A 4 44.11 -92.53 -15.85
C ASP A 4 43.84 -91.58 -14.67
N ILE A 5 43.83 -90.28 -14.95
CA ILE A 5 43.37 -89.28 -14.00
C ILE A 5 41.85 -89.52 -13.83
N PRO A 6 41.35 -89.72 -12.60
CA PRO A 6 39.91 -89.91 -12.38
C PRO A 6 39.14 -88.72 -12.93
N LYS A 7 38.12 -88.96 -13.77
CA LYS A 7 37.24 -87.90 -14.35
C LYS A 7 36.65 -86.98 -13.27
N GLU A 8 36.53 -87.46 -12.03
CA GLU A 8 36.11 -86.70 -10.86
C GLU A 8 37.05 -85.53 -10.52
N LEU A 9 38.37 -85.73 -10.57
CA LEU A 9 39.38 -84.68 -10.30
C LEU A 9 39.42 -83.60 -11.39
N TYR A 10 39.15 -83.97 -12.64
CA TYR A 10 39.06 -83.02 -13.76
C TYR A 10 37.78 -82.16 -13.65
N ASN A 11 36.65 -82.79 -13.32
CA ASN A 11 35.38 -82.10 -13.12
C ASN A 11 35.44 -81.15 -11.91
N GLU A 12 36.04 -81.56 -10.79
CA GLU A 12 36.19 -80.72 -9.58
C GLU A 12 37.07 -79.48 -9.84
N LYS A 13 38.14 -79.62 -10.63
CA LYS A 13 39.04 -78.51 -11.00
C LYS A 13 38.35 -77.50 -11.94
N ILE A 14 37.54 -77.96 -12.89
CA ILE A 14 36.74 -77.13 -13.79
C ILE A 14 35.60 -76.42 -13.05
N ILE A 15 34.91 -77.12 -12.15
CA ILE A 15 33.87 -76.55 -11.28
C ILE A 15 34.48 -75.44 -10.42
N ASN A 16 35.64 -75.67 -9.79
CA ASN A 16 36.32 -74.68 -8.96
C ASN A 16 36.80 -73.43 -9.75
N THR A 17 37.27 -73.59 -10.99
CA THR A 17 37.66 -72.46 -11.84
C THR A 17 36.47 -71.67 -12.36
N THR A 18 35.37 -72.35 -12.70
CA THR A 18 34.11 -71.75 -13.16
C THR A 18 33.42 -70.99 -12.02
N MET A 19 33.36 -71.58 -10.82
CA MET A 19 32.88 -70.94 -9.60
C MET A 19 33.70 -69.69 -9.26
N ARG A 20 35.04 -69.76 -9.31
CA ARG A 20 35.91 -68.59 -9.09
C ARG A 20 35.67 -67.46 -10.09
N ARG A 21 35.38 -67.77 -11.37
CA ARG A 21 35.01 -66.77 -12.39
C ARG A 21 33.65 -66.13 -12.07
N TYR A 22 32.67 -66.93 -11.64
CA TYR A 22 31.37 -66.44 -11.20
C TYR A 22 31.50 -65.49 -10.00
N TYR A 23 32.24 -65.87 -8.94
CA TYR A 23 32.49 -65.00 -7.79
C TYR A 23 33.18 -63.68 -8.16
N ARG A 24 34.14 -63.71 -9.10
CA ARG A 24 34.80 -62.49 -9.60
C ARG A 24 33.82 -61.60 -10.35
N LEU A 25 32.99 -62.16 -11.21
CA LEU A 25 31.96 -61.41 -11.95
C LEU A 25 30.92 -60.80 -10.99
N THR A 26 30.42 -61.58 -10.04
CA THR A 26 29.47 -61.07 -9.04
C THR A 26 30.09 -59.98 -8.17
N ALA A 27 31.37 -60.11 -7.77
CA ALA A 27 32.07 -59.09 -7.01
C ALA A 27 32.25 -57.79 -7.82
N VAL A 28 32.57 -57.89 -9.12
CA VAL A 28 32.66 -56.72 -10.02
C VAL A 28 31.28 -56.08 -10.19
N CYS A 29 30.23 -56.86 -10.42
CA CYS A 29 28.86 -56.35 -10.53
C CYS A 29 28.40 -55.65 -9.25
N LEU A 30 28.64 -56.24 -8.08
CA LEU A 30 28.32 -55.63 -6.79
C LEU A 30 29.12 -54.35 -6.54
N GLY A 31 30.40 -54.33 -6.92
CA GLY A 31 31.25 -53.14 -6.85
C GLY A 31 30.71 -52.00 -7.73
N LEU A 32 30.36 -52.30 -8.98
CA LEU A 32 29.78 -51.32 -9.91
C LEU A 32 28.42 -50.80 -9.42
N LEU A 33 27.56 -51.69 -8.90
CA LEU A 33 26.28 -51.29 -8.31
C LEU A 33 26.49 -50.36 -7.10
N CYS A 34 27.46 -50.66 -6.23
CA CYS A 34 27.79 -49.81 -5.09
C CYS A 34 28.24 -48.41 -5.55
N VAL A 35 29.10 -48.33 -6.57
CA VAL A 35 29.56 -47.04 -7.13
C VAL A 35 28.39 -46.24 -7.71
N ILE A 36 27.49 -46.89 -8.46
CA ILE A 36 26.30 -46.24 -9.03
C ILE A 36 25.38 -45.72 -7.93
N LEU A 37 25.13 -46.52 -6.88
CA LEU A 37 24.30 -46.13 -5.75
C LEU A 37 24.91 -44.94 -5.00
N LEU A 38 26.21 -44.95 -4.75
CA LEU A 38 26.90 -43.82 -4.10
C LEU A 38 26.81 -42.55 -4.94
N ALA A 39 26.99 -42.63 -6.26
CA ALA A 39 26.84 -41.47 -7.15
C ALA A 39 25.41 -40.92 -7.17
N ALA A 40 24.39 -41.78 -7.17
CA ALA A 40 23.00 -41.35 -7.09
C ALA A 40 22.68 -40.65 -5.76
N ILE A 41 23.19 -41.18 -4.64
CA ILE A 41 23.02 -40.61 -3.31
C ILE A 41 23.69 -39.24 -3.20
N THR A 42 24.91 -39.08 -3.70
CA THR A 42 25.63 -37.79 -3.64
C THR A 42 24.94 -36.72 -4.49
N VAL A 43 24.47 -37.07 -5.70
CA VAL A 43 23.69 -36.14 -6.54
C VAL A 43 22.38 -35.73 -5.88
N LEU A 44 21.67 -36.68 -5.26
CA LEU A 44 20.43 -36.39 -4.55
C LEU A 44 20.66 -35.46 -3.35
N TRP A 45 21.74 -35.68 -2.59
CA TRP A 45 22.11 -34.85 -1.46
C TRP A 45 22.43 -33.40 -1.87
N ILE A 46 23.18 -33.22 -2.97
CA ILE A 46 23.47 -31.88 -3.52
C ILE A 46 22.17 -31.17 -3.92
N LYS A 47 21.29 -31.86 -4.65
CA LYS A 47 19.98 -31.31 -5.04
C LYS A 47 19.16 -30.92 -3.80
N PHE A 48 19.10 -31.78 -2.79
CA PHE A 48 18.37 -31.52 -1.56
C PHE A 48 18.90 -30.28 -0.81
N ASN A 49 20.21 -30.13 -0.69
CA ASN A 49 20.82 -28.95 -0.07
C ASN A 49 20.55 -27.67 -0.86
N ASN A 50 20.63 -27.73 -2.20
CA ASN A 50 20.32 -26.58 -3.04
C ASN A 50 18.85 -26.16 -2.89
N LEU A 51 17.92 -27.13 -2.95
CA LEU A 51 16.49 -26.87 -2.72
C LEU A 51 16.21 -26.30 -1.32
N THR A 52 16.93 -26.79 -0.30
CA THR A 52 16.80 -26.26 1.08
C THR A 52 17.24 -24.81 1.14
N THR A 53 18.35 -24.46 0.47
CA THR A 53 18.86 -23.09 0.41
C THR A 53 17.89 -22.15 -0.32
N GLU A 54 17.37 -22.56 -1.47
CA GLU A 54 16.36 -21.80 -2.22
C GLU A 54 15.09 -21.60 -1.38
N LYS A 55 14.64 -22.63 -0.67
CA LYS A 55 13.49 -22.55 0.24
C LYS A 55 13.74 -21.55 1.37
N ASP A 56 14.91 -21.58 2.01
CA ASP A 56 15.25 -20.68 3.10
C ASP A 56 15.36 -19.22 2.63
N GLN A 57 15.90 -19.00 1.43
CA GLN A 57 15.93 -17.68 0.78
C GLN A 57 14.52 -17.16 0.50
N ILE A 58 13.65 -18.00 -0.07
CA ILE A 58 12.25 -17.65 -0.33
C ILE A 58 11.51 -17.36 0.97
N GLN A 59 11.73 -18.17 2.01
CA GLN A 59 11.12 -17.97 3.32
C GLN A 59 11.53 -16.62 3.91
N THR A 60 12.81 -16.28 3.83
CA THR A 60 13.34 -14.99 4.30
C THR A 60 12.74 -13.81 3.52
N SER A 61 12.64 -13.93 2.20
CA SER A 61 12.00 -12.93 1.35
C SER A 61 10.52 -12.74 1.71
N TYR A 62 9.79 -13.84 1.91
CA TYR A 62 8.39 -13.80 2.30
C TYR A 62 8.17 -13.15 3.67
N THR A 63 9.03 -13.45 4.66
CA THR A 63 8.94 -12.79 5.98
C THR A 63 9.23 -11.30 5.89
N ASN A 64 10.23 -10.89 5.11
CA ASN A 64 10.54 -9.48 4.91
C ASN A 64 9.38 -8.73 4.24
N LEU A 65 8.78 -9.31 3.19
CA LEU A 65 7.61 -8.75 2.52
C LEU A 65 6.39 -8.67 3.44
N THR A 66 6.21 -9.65 4.33
CA THR A 66 5.12 -9.62 5.31
C THR A 66 5.31 -8.47 6.30
N ILE A 67 6.54 -8.27 6.79
CA ILE A 67 6.89 -7.14 7.67
C ILE A 67 6.66 -5.81 6.96
N GLU A 68 7.13 -5.66 5.72
CA GLU A 68 6.91 -4.43 4.93
C GLU A 68 5.42 -4.13 4.73
N ARG A 69 4.63 -5.16 4.39
CA ARG A 69 3.18 -5.04 4.23
C ARG A 69 2.52 -4.61 5.54
N ASP A 70 2.85 -5.23 6.67
CA ASP A 70 2.24 -4.90 7.96
C ASP A 70 2.65 -3.49 8.44
N GLN A 71 3.88 -3.07 8.15
CA GLN A 71 4.33 -1.69 8.39
C GLN A 71 3.58 -0.68 7.53
N LEU A 72 3.36 -0.97 6.25
CA LEU A 72 2.59 -0.11 5.36
C LEU A 72 1.13 -0.02 5.79
N GLN A 73 0.50 -1.15 6.13
CA GLN A 73 -0.86 -1.17 6.68
C GLN A 73 -0.97 -0.34 7.96
N THR A 74 0.01 -0.47 8.87
CA THR A 74 0.04 0.31 10.11
C THR A 74 0.19 1.81 9.82
N LYS A 75 1.04 2.20 8.86
CA LYS A 75 1.18 3.60 8.43
C LYS A 75 -0.13 4.13 7.85
N THR A 76 -0.79 3.37 6.98
CA THR A 76 -2.08 3.75 6.41
C THR A 76 -3.15 3.92 7.49
N LEU A 77 -3.22 2.99 8.44
CA LEU A 77 -4.18 3.05 9.55
C LEU A 77 -3.92 4.26 10.45
N LYS A 78 -2.65 4.55 10.79
CA LYS A 78 -2.29 5.75 11.56
C LYS A 78 -2.68 7.04 10.84
N ASN A 79 -2.38 7.14 9.54
CA ASN A 79 -2.79 8.29 8.73
C ASN A 79 -4.31 8.47 8.69
N GLN A 80 -5.07 7.38 8.67
CA GLN A 80 -6.54 7.42 8.73
C GLN A 80 -7.05 7.84 10.12
N MET A 81 -6.41 7.38 11.20
CA MET A 81 -6.81 7.71 12.57
C MET A 81 -6.43 9.14 13.00
N GLU A 82 -5.39 9.72 12.41
CA GLU A 82 -4.98 11.11 12.66
C GLU A 82 -5.87 12.13 11.93
N GLN A 83 -6.54 11.72 10.86
CA GLN A 83 -7.47 12.58 10.12
C GLN A 83 -8.88 12.46 10.68
N LYS A 84 -9.47 13.59 11.08
CA LYS A 84 -10.88 13.64 11.40
C LYS A 84 -11.67 13.47 10.10
N GLN A 85 -12.55 12.49 10.05
CA GLN A 85 -13.29 12.07 8.85
C GLN A 85 -14.80 12.05 9.13
N SER A 86 -15.60 12.23 8.07
CA SER A 86 -17.07 12.15 8.13
C SER A 86 -17.61 11.66 6.79
N CYS A 87 -18.72 10.91 6.81
CA CYS A 87 -19.44 10.51 5.60
C CYS A 87 -20.81 11.15 5.60
N PHE A 88 -21.24 11.68 4.46
CA PHE A 88 -22.61 12.14 4.25
C PHE A 88 -23.04 11.84 2.82
N ARG A 89 -24.12 11.08 2.68
CA ARG A 89 -24.58 10.53 1.39
C ARG A 89 -23.43 9.78 0.68
N ASP A 90 -23.24 10.04 -0.61
CA ASP A 90 -22.23 9.42 -1.46
C ASP A 90 -20.90 10.21 -1.45
N SER A 91 -20.63 10.98 -0.38
CA SER A 91 -19.41 11.76 -0.21
C SER A 91 -18.71 11.43 1.11
N PHE A 92 -17.38 11.37 1.02
CA PHE A 92 -16.45 11.26 2.12
C PHE A 92 -15.72 12.58 2.33
N TYR A 93 -15.64 13.02 3.58
CA TYR A 93 -15.04 14.30 3.95
C TYR A 93 -13.92 14.08 4.95
N TYR A 94 -12.84 14.86 4.81
CA TYR A 94 -11.75 14.89 5.78
C TYR A 94 -11.15 16.28 5.85
N ILE A 95 -10.52 16.61 6.99
CA ILE A 95 -9.81 17.87 7.18
C ILE A 95 -8.29 17.64 7.15
N SER A 96 -7.55 18.54 6.51
CA SER A 96 -6.08 18.50 6.51
C SER A 96 -5.52 18.77 7.91
N THR A 97 -4.39 18.16 8.22
CA THR A 97 -3.66 18.38 9.48
C THR A 97 -2.71 19.58 9.37
N GLU A 98 -2.22 19.87 8.17
CA GLU A 98 -1.32 20.99 7.88
C GLU A 98 -2.10 22.22 7.42
N LYS A 99 -1.62 23.39 7.81
CA LYS A 99 -2.11 24.69 7.36
C LYS A 99 -1.37 25.11 6.10
N LYS A 100 -2.12 25.43 5.04
CA LYS A 100 -1.60 25.70 3.69
C LYS A 100 -2.39 26.84 3.06
N SER A 101 -1.87 27.43 1.98
CA SER A 101 -2.67 28.33 1.14
C SER A 101 -3.87 27.57 0.52
N TRP A 102 -4.84 28.30 -0.04
CA TRP A 102 -5.99 27.70 -0.71
C TRP A 102 -5.56 26.78 -1.85
N THR A 103 -4.64 27.26 -2.70
CA THR A 103 -4.10 26.51 -3.85
C THR A 103 -3.36 25.25 -3.43
N GLU A 104 -2.52 25.33 -2.40
CA GLU A 104 -1.79 24.17 -1.87
C GLU A 104 -2.73 23.17 -1.19
N SER A 105 -3.75 23.65 -0.47
CA SER A 105 -4.78 22.80 0.15
C SER A 105 -5.57 22.05 -0.91
N ARG A 106 -5.99 22.74 -1.98
CA ARG A 106 -6.66 22.13 -3.12
C ARG A 106 -5.80 21.07 -3.79
N LYS A 107 -4.51 21.37 -3.98
CA LYS A 107 -3.55 20.41 -4.53
C LYS A 107 -3.45 19.16 -3.66
N ASP A 108 -3.34 19.30 -2.34
CA ASP A 108 -3.28 18.16 -1.41
C ASP A 108 -4.57 17.30 -1.46
N CYS A 109 -5.75 17.92 -1.55
CA CYS A 109 -7.00 17.19 -1.77
C CYS A 109 -6.95 16.39 -3.08
N LYS A 110 -6.53 17.02 -4.18
CA LYS A 110 -6.45 16.39 -5.51
C LYS A 110 -5.47 15.22 -5.57
N GLU A 111 -4.31 15.34 -4.93
CA GLU A 111 -3.31 14.26 -4.85
C GLU A 111 -3.86 13.01 -4.13
N ARG A 112 -4.90 13.16 -3.31
CA ARG A 112 -5.59 12.07 -2.60
C ARG A 112 -6.88 11.61 -3.29
N GLY A 113 -7.16 12.12 -4.49
CA GLY A 113 -8.36 11.80 -5.26
C GLY A 113 -9.64 12.44 -4.70
N ALA A 114 -9.51 13.62 -4.10
CA ALA A 114 -10.58 14.49 -3.60
C ALA A 114 -10.48 15.90 -4.26
N ASP A 115 -11.33 16.84 -3.91
CA ASP A 115 -11.11 18.30 -4.12
C ASP A 115 -11.50 19.04 -2.82
N LEU A 116 -11.28 20.34 -2.72
CA LEU A 116 -11.82 21.11 -1.59
C LEU A 116 -13.35 21.01 -1.57
N VAL A 117 -13.93 20.98 -0.38
CA VAL A 117 -15.36 20.70 -0.19
C VAL A 117 -16.25 21.72 -0.90
N ILE A 118 -17.28 21.23 -1.57
CA ILE A 118 -18.36 22.04 -2.10
C ILE A 118 -19.52 21.99 -1.10
N ILE A 119 -20.09 23.15 -0.77
CA ILE A 119 -21.19 23.22 0.21
C ILE A 119 -22.43 23.78 -0.48
N ASN A 120 -23.30 22.88 -0.93
CA ASN A 120 -24.53 23.21 -1.66
C ASN A 120 -25.80 22.98 -0.83
N SER A 121 -25.65 22.59 0.43
CA SER A 121 -26.76 22.30 1.33
C SER A 121 -26.47 22.70 2.77
N ARG A 122 -27.53 22.85 3.58
CA ARG A 122 -27.38 23.11 5.02
C ARG A 122 -26.72 21.94 5.72
N GLU A 123 -26.99 20.72 5.27
CA GLU A 123 -26.41 19.49 5.81
C GLU A 123 -24.89 19.44 5.58
N GLU A 124 -24.42 19.80 4.38
CA GLU A 124 -22.98 19.94 4.09
C GLU A 124 -22.34 21.05 4.93
N GLN A 125 -23.02 22.17 5.15
CA GLN A 125 -22.51 23.21 6.07
C GLN A 125 -22.34 22.69 7.49
N LEU A 126 -23.14 21.69 7.91
CA LEU A 126 -22.99 21.07 9.22
C LEU A 126 -21.79 20.11 9.29
N ILE A 127 -21.34 19.55 8.15
CA ILE A 127 -20.12 18.72 8.09
C ILE A 127 -18.90 19.55 8.49
N SER A 128 -18.83 20.82 8.11
CA SER A 128 -17.79 21.74 8.59
C SER A 128 -17.73 21.83 10.13
N LYS A 129 -18.88 21.74 10.83
CA LYS A 129 -18.93 21.70 12.29
C LYS A 129 -18.32 20.42 12.86
N ALA A 130 -18.50 19.31 12.14
CA ALA A 130 -17.92 18.04 12.52
C ALA A 130 -16.39 18.11 12.55
N PHE A 131 -15.75 19.04 11.83
CA PHE A 131 -14.28 19.16 11.81
C PHE A 131 -13.68 20.09 12.88
N GLY A 132 -14.50 20.69 13.75
CA GLY A 132 -14.06 21.48 14.89
C GLY A 132 -14.11 22.99 14.64
N SER A 133 -13.35 23.76 15.43
CA SER A 133 -13.48 25.22 15.52
C SER A 133 -12.41 26.04 14.83
N SER A 134 -11.60 25.40 13.99
CA SER A 134 -10.57 26.07 13.22
C SER A 134 -11.17 26.70 11.96
N GLU A 135 -10.58 27.81 11.53
CA GLU A 135 -10.80 28.34 10.18
C GLU A 135 -10.31 27.30 9.17
N ALA A 136 -11.09 27.04 8.13
CA ALA A 136 -10.75 26.06 7.13
C ALA A 136 -11.17 26.51 5.73
N TRP A 137 -10.32 26.24 4.74
CA TRP A 137 -10.63 26.45 3.33
C TRP A 137 -11.78 25.55 2.89
N ILE A 138 -12.69 26.15 2.14
CA ILE A 138 -13.71 25.45 1.33
C ILE A 138 -13.40 25.69 -0.15
N GLY A 139 -14.02 24.90 -1.02
CA GLY A 139 -13.74 24.91 -2.45
C GLY A 139 -14.38 26.09 -3.20
N LEU A 140 -14.38 27.30 -2.64
CA LEU A 140 -15.06 28.48 -3.18
C LEU A 140 -14.08 29.65 -3.33
N THR A 141 -14.07 30.28 -4.51
CA THR A 141 -13.17 31.38 -4.87
C THR A 141 -13.80 32.26 -5.95
N ASP A 142 -13.42 33.52 -6.02
CA ASP A 142 -13.73 34.47 -7.10
C ASP A 142 -12.47 35.06 -7.76
N THR A 143 -11.31 34.41 -7.58
CA THR A 143 -10.01 34.75 -8.21
C THR A 143 -10.04 34.96 -9.72
N GLU A 144 -11.02 34.41 -10.44
CA GLU A 144 -11.18 34.60 -11.88
C GLU A 144 -11.86 35.93 -12.25
N GLU A 145 -12.83 36.38 -11.45
CA GLU A 145 -13.64 37.56 -11.68
C GLU A 145 -14.23 38.02 -10.35
N GLU A 146 -13.76 39.17 -9.84
CA GLU A 146 -14.15 39.74 -8.54
C GLU A 146 -15.68 39.80 -8.35
N GLY A 147 -16.15 39.28 -7.22
CA GLY A 147 -17.57 39.18 -6.91
C GLY A 147 -18.32 38.02 -7.60
N VAL A 148 -17.66 37.26 -8.47
CA VAL A 148 -18.22 36.08 -9.15
C VAL A 148 -17.66 34.79 -8.58
N TRP A 149 -18.25 34.38 -7.45
CA TRP A 149 -17.86 33.18 -6.72
C TRP A 149 -18.20 31.88 -7.46
N LYS A 150 -17.19 31.03 -7.62
CA LYS A 150 -17.26 29.71 -8.24
C LYS A 150 -16.71 28.63 -7.32
N TRP A 151 -17.36 27.47 -7.36
CA TRP A 151 -16.87 26.27 -6.72
C TRP A 151 -15.72 25.66 -7.53
N VAL A 152 -14.96 24.78 -6.89
CA VAL A 152 -13.83 24.05 -7.52
C VAL A 152 -14.23 23.18 -8.73
N ASP A 153 -15.52 22.85 -8.89
CA ASP A 153 -16.09 22.18 -10.07
C ASP A 153 -16.54 23.16 -11.19
N ASN A 154 -16.22 24.44 -11.04
CA ASN A 154 -16.61 25.57 -11.89
C ASN A 154 -18.10 25.93 -11.87
N SER A 155 -18.91 25.30 -11.02
CA SER A 155 -20.29 25.73 -10.83
C SER A 155 -20.36 27.08 -10.11
N ARG A 156 -21.35 27.90 -10.47
CA ARG A 156 -21.59 29.19 -9.81
C ARG A 156 -22.18 28.98 -8.42
N LEU A 157 -21.86 29.89 -7.50
CA LEU A 157 -22.48 29.90 -6.17
C LEU A 157 -24.00 30.08 -6.26
N THR A 158 -24.75 29.13 -5.69
CA THR A 158 -26.22 29.18 -5.64
C THR A 158 -26.75 29.32 -4.20
N THR A 159 -26.12 28.62 -3.26
CA THR A 159 -26.44 28.67 -1.83
C THR A 159 -25.31 29.37 -1.09
N LYS A 160 -25.66 30.31 -0.21
CA LYS A 160 -24.68 31.10 0.53
C LYS A 160 -24.86 30.97 2.03
N PHE A 161 -23.74 30.87 2.73
CA PHE A 161 -23.68 30.95 4.19
C PHE A 161 -22.70 32.04 4.65
N TRP A 162 -22.51 33.11 3.88
CA TRP A 162 -21.67 34.25 4.28
C TRP A 162 -22.07 34.81 5.65
N TRP A 163 -21.07 35.18 6.44
CA TRP A 163 -21.29 35.95 7.66
C TRP A 163 -21.84 37.34 7.30
N LYS A 164 -22.51 37.98 8.26
CA LYS A 164 -23.05 39.32 8.05
C LYS A 164 -21.92 40.30 7.73
N GLY A 165 -21.94 40.82 6.51
CA GLY A 165 -20.94 41.75 6.00
C GLY A 165 -20.04 41.15 4.92
N GLU A 166 -20.06 39.82 4.76
CA GLU A 166 -19.20 39.09 3.81
C GLU A 166 -19.93 38.71 2.51
N PRO A 167 -19.19 38.48 1.41
CA PRO A 167 -17.76 38.81 1.25
C PRO A 167 -17.55 40.33 1.16
N ASN A 168 -16.46 40.84 1.72
CA ASN A 168 -16.18 42.27 1.81
C ASN A 168 -14.93 42.75 1.04
N ASP A 169 -14.16 41.80 0.50
CA ASP A 169 -12.90 42.02 -0.20
C ASP A 169 -11.94 42.95 0.58
N HIS A 170 -11.62 42.56 1.82
CA HIS A 170 -10.89 43.45 2.72
C HIS A 170 -9.49 43.76 2.20
N GLY A 171 -9.32 44.97 1.65
CA GLY A 171 -8.04 45.41 1.10
C GLY A 171 -7.80 44.99 -0.34
N GLY A 172 -8.81 44.48 -1.05
CA GLY A 172 -8.72 44.18 -2.48
C GLY A 172 -7.97 42.89 -2.81
N ASN A 173 -8.00 41.90 -1.92
CA ASN A 173 -7.20 40.68 -2.06
C ASN A 173 -7.77 39.44 -1.33
N GLU A 174 -9.08 39.39 -1.06
CA GLU A 174 -9.71 38.29 -0.33
C GLU A 174 -10.46 37.31 -1.25
N ASP A 175 -9.77 36.68 -2.19
CA ASP A 175 -10.47 35.98 -3.27
C ASP A 175 -10.84 34.49 -2.96
N CYS A 176 -10.73 34.06 -1.69
CA CYS A 176 -10.89 32.66 -1.28
C CYS A 176 -11.73 32.51 -0.02
N ALA A 177 -12.67 31.56 0.00
CA ALA A 177 -13.59 31.42 1.12
C ALA A 177 -13.08 30.45 2.21
N ILE A 178 -13.27 30.85 3.47
CA ILE A 178 -13.15 30.00 4.64
C ILE A 178 -14.51 29.75 5.31
N THR A 179 -14.63 28.64 6.01
CA THR A 179 -15.60 28.45 7.10
C THR A 179 -14.89 28.56 8.45
N GLY A 180 -15.61 28.86 9.53
CA GLY A 180 -15.00 28.93 10.88
C GLY A 180 -14.47 30.32 11.25
N TYR A 181 -14.83 31.36 10.49
CA TYR A 181 -14.37 32.74 10.69
C TYR A 181 -14.57 33.22 12.13
N LYS A 182 -13.48 33.56 12.82
CA LYS A 182 -13.52 33.93 14.25
C LYS A 182 -14.38 35.15 14.54
N GLY A 183 -14.46 36.12 13.62
CA GLY A 183 -15.26 37.34 13.79
C GLY A 183 -16.76 37.09 13.92
N ALA A 184 -17.25 35.94 13.45
CA ALA A 184 -18.66 35.54 13.57
C ALA A 184 -19.03 34.97 14.96
N GLY A 185 -18.10 34.91 15.92
CA GLY A 185 -18.39 34.49 17.29
C GLY A 185 -19.03 33.10 17.40
N SER A 186 -20.27 33.03 17.90
CA SER A 186 -21.03 31.78 18.03
C SER A 186 -21.48 31.19 16.69
N GLU A 187 -21.55 32.00 15.64
CA GLU A 187 -22.03 31.60 14.32
C GLU A 187 -20.91 31.10 13.41
N ARG A 188 -19.65 31.19 13.84
CA ARG A 188 -18.45 30.86 13.05
C ARG A 188 -18.49 29.52 12.32
N LEU A 189 -19.10 28.50 12.93
CA LEU A 189 -19.18 27.15 12.34
C LEU A 189 -20.30 26.99 11.31
N SER A 190 -21.17 27.98 11.20
CA SER A 190 -22.31 28.00 10.27
C SER A 190 -22.19 29.09 9.22
N THR A 191 -21.08 29.84 9.22
CA THR A 191 -20.89 30.96 8.32
C THR A 191 -19.52 30.97 7.64
N TRP A 192 -19.44 31.68 6.53
CA TRP A 192 -18.25 31.86 5.72
C TRP A 192 -17.73 33.29 5.78
N ALA A 193 -16.47 33.46 5.45
CA ALA A 193 -15.88 34.74 5.12
C ALA A 193 -14.91 34.54 3.95
N ASP A 194 -14.76 35.56 3.13
CA ASP A 194 -13.66 35.69 2.21
C ASP A 194 -12.37 35.98 2.97
N TYR A 195 -11.23 35.59 2.40
CA TYR A 195 -9.92 35.66 3.05
C TYR A 195 -8.81 35.65 1.99
N PRO A 196 -7.61 36.20 2.29
CA PRO A 196 -6.52 36.18 1.33
C PRO A 196 -6.09 34.74 1.04
N CYS A 197 -6.11 34.32 -0.22
CA CYS A 197 -5.85 32.93 -0.65
C CYS A 197 -4.52 32.34 -0.15
N ASN A 198 -3.53 33.19 0.13
CA ASN A 198 -2.21 32.78 0.62
C ASN A 198 -2.17 32.55 2.15
N HIS A 199 -3.26 32.81 2.87
CA HIS A 199 -3.31 32.65 4.32
C HIS A 199 -3.20 31.16 4.72
N PRO A 200 -2.33 30.77 5.66
CA PRO A 200 -2.17 29.37 6.02
C PRO A 200 -3.27 28.91 6.99
N VAL A 201 -4.27 28.18 6.47
CA VAL A 201 -5.28 27.45 7.26
C VAL A 201 -5.44 26.01 6.77
N VAL A 202 -6.12 25.19 7.55
CA VAL A 202 -6.43 23.80 7.14
C VAL A 202 -7.46 23.81 6.01
N GLY A 203 -7.56 22.73 5.22
CA GLY A 203 -8.55 22.58 4.17
C GLY A 203 -9.49 21.41 4.46
N ILE A 204 -10.78 21.57 4.15
CA ILE A 204 -11.73 20.46 4.18
C ILE A 204 -11.82 19.92 2.75
N CYS A 205 -11.52 18.63 2.60
CA CYS A 205 -11.58 17.92 1.33
C CYS A 205 -12.85 17.06 1.25
N GLU A 206 -13.38 16.93 0.05
CA GLU A 206 -14.51 16.07 -0.30
C GLU A 206 -14.12 15.09 -1.42
N LYS A 207 -14.44 13.82 -1.23
CA LYS A 207 -14.30 12.76 -2.21
C LYS A 207 -15.65 12.09 -2.44
N ARG A 208 -16.12 12.09 -3.69
CA ARG A 208 -17.31 11.32 -4.07
C ARG A 208 -16.97 9.83 -4.16
N ILE A 209 -17.88 9.01 -3.67
CA ILE A 209 -17.81 7.54 -3.64
C ILE A 209 -18.38 6.97 -4.94
#